data_AF-A0AAE3SZ83-F1
#
_entry.id   AF-A0AAE3SZ83-F1
#
_cell.length_a   1.000
_cell.length_b   1.000
_cell.length_c   1.000
_cell.angle_alpha   90.00
_cell.angle_beta   90.00
_cell.angle_gamma   90.00
#
_symmetry.space_group_name_H-M   'P 1'
#
loop_
_entity.id
_entity.type
_entity.pdbx_description
1 polymer ?
#
loop_
_entity_poly.entity_id
_entity_poly.type
_entity_poly.pdbx_seq_one_letter_code
_entity_poly.pdbx_strand_id
1 'polypeptide(L)'
;MSISASVGRGGVNRFADVVHVQGLLNEWALASGGALLVVDGLVGPKTIGAILGYQGGHGCVKDGRVDPAGATLKALQGTDPDQPCRPIARAIVELCDSTLARLPAVGMPLNQQSFVGLRTKLSQTASALRPYVAVGSAAGSARPVFAFAAFPVGPVLPLVQFAPAVAIVQFMLALMAAVIAIMMLQALAPHVGPAASKLAAELEARRQILMSALAEAMVRFIIFVNDIQRALERCRPQGNLNNNPECARALEKAARILKNLLFKLEALKFLWNKGAGGTVPNIADFRNARQLVEELQALATEMQAAVAEVIGRCKCNLLIT
;
A
#
# COMPACT_ATOMS: atom_id res chain seq x y z
N MET A 1 23.35 -4.21 15.23
CA MET A 1 23.13 -2.85 15.77
C MET A 1 22.49 -3.03 17.14
N SER A 2 22.93 -2.37 18.21
CA SER A 2 22.38 -2.58 19.56
C SER A 2 21.31 -1.54 19.90
N ILE A 3 20.40 -1.89 20.82
CA ILE A 3 19.52 -0.92 21.48
C ILE A 3 20.34 0.12 22.26
N SER A 4 19.83 1.36 22.36
CA SER A 4 20.49 2.48 23.03
C SER A 4 20.29 2.48 24.55
N ALA A 5 19.19 1.86 25.02
CA ALA A 5 18.87 1.67 26.42
C ALA A 5 18.10 0.36 26.62
N SER A 6 17.94 -0.07 27.87
CA SER A 6 17.29 -1.34 28.21
C SER A 6 15.78 -1.31 27.95
N VAL A 7 15.25 -2.47 27.54
CA VAL A 7 13.84 -2.67 27.18
C VAL A 7 13.24 -3.81 28.01
N GLY A 8 12.00 -3.67 28.46
CA GLY A 8 11.28 -4.67 29.23
C GLY A 8 11.09 -4.26 30.68
N ARG A 9 11.06 -5.24 31.58
CA ARG A 9 10.79 -5.03 33.01
C ARG A 9 11.87 -4.16 33.63
N GLY A 10 11.47 -3.00 34.18
CA GLY A 10 12.38 -2.03 34.79
C GLY A 10 13.40 -1.42 33.81
N GLY A 11 13.18 -1.56 32.51
CA GLY A 11 14.00 -0.93 31.48
C GLY A 11 13.69 0.55 31.29
N VAL A 12 14.60 1.25 30.61
CA VAL A 12 14.38 2.66 30.20
C VAL A 12 13.25 2.76 29.17
N ASN A 13 13.04 1.71 28.37
CA ASN A 13 11.92 1.56 27.46
C ASN A 13 11.79 2.72 26.46
N ARG A 14 12.91 3.16 25.88
CA ARG A 14 12.88 4.15 24.81
C ARG A 14 12.10 3.59 23.63
N PHE A 15 11.17 4.38 23.10
CA PHE A 15 10.27 3.99 22.01
C PHE A 15 10.98 3.22 20.88
N ALA A 16 12.08 3.76 20.36
CA ALA A 16 12.84 3.14 19.27
C ALA A 16 13.45 1.77 19.65
N ASP A 17 13.94 1.63 20.88
CA ASP A 17 14.50 0.37 21.38
C ASP A 17 13.39 -0.67 21.61
N VAL A 18 12.22 -0.23 22.10
CA VAL A 18 11.06 -1.09 22.33
C VAL A 18 10.51 -1.63 21.01
N VAL A 19 10.36 -0.78 19.99
CA VAL A 19 9.96 -1.19 18.64
C VAL A 19 10.93 -2.23 18.09
N HIS A 20 12.24 -1.99 18.25
CA HIS A 20 13.26 -2.92 17.77
C HIS A 20 13.16 -4.29 18.47
N VAL A 21 13.05 -4.32 19.80
CA VAL A 21 12.92 -5.57 20.57
C VAL A 21 11.59 -6.29 20.30
N GLN A 22 10.47 -5.58 20.19
CA GLN A 22 9.18 -6.17 19.79
C GLN A 22 9.25 -6.81 18.40
N GLY A 23 9.99 -6.20 17.46
CA GLY A 23 10.28 -6.77 16.14
C GLY A 23 11.03 -8.10 16.24
N LEU A 24 12.16 -8.12 16.95
CA LEU A 24 12.96 -9.34 17.14
C LEU A 24 12.17 -10.47 17.85
N LEU A 25 11.35 -10.13 18.84
CA LEU A 25 10.50 -11.10 19.53
C LEU A 25 9.43 -11.69 18.62
N ASN A 26 8.86 -10.89 17.72
CA ASN A 26 7.88 -11.36 16.74
C ASN A 26 8.50 -12.30 15.72
N GLU A 27 9.76 -12.08 15.34
CA GLU A 27 10.49 -13.00 14.44
C GLU A 27 10.69 -14.36 15.09
N TRP A 28 11.13 -14.38 16.36
CA TRP A 28 11.20 -15.62 17.13
C TRP A 28 9.84 -16.29 17.30
N ALA A 29 8.81 -15.52 17.67
CA ALA A 29 7.46 -16.03 17.86
C ALA A 29 6.94 -16.66 16.57
N LEU A 30 7.17 -16.04 15.40
CA LEU A 30 6.79 -16.61 14.12
C LEU A 30 7.47 -17.95 13.83
N ALA A 31 8.79 -18.04 14.07
CA ALA A 31 9.55 -19.27 13.85
C ALA A 31 9.14 -20.42 14.80
N SER A 32 8.65 -20.08 15.99
CA SER A 32 8.22 -21.03 17.03
C SER A 32 6.71 -21.28 17.07
N GLY A 33 5.92 -20.67 16.16
CA GLY A 33 4.46 -20.78 16.15
C GLY A 33 3.75 -20.04 17.28
N GLY A 34 4.41 -19.09 17.92
CA GLY A 34 3.90 -18.25 19.01
C GLY A 34 3.04 -17.07 18.56
N ALA A 35 2.41 -16.42 19.55
CA ALA A 35 1.55 -15.26 19.34
C ALA A 35 2.37 -13.98 19.08
N LEU A 36 1.99 -13.23 18.04
CA LEU A 36 2.65 -11.98 17.67
C LEU A 36 2.22 -10.80 18.57
N LEU A 37 3.17 -9.93 18.86
CA LEU A 37 3.00 -8.64 19.52
C LEU A 37 2.59 -7.57 18.51
N VAL A 38 1.85 -6.58 18.99
CA VAL A 38 1.71 -5.30 18.28
C VAL A 38 3.01 -4.52 18.47
N VAL A 39 3.60 -4.02 17.39
CA VAL A 39 4.82 -3.21 17.42
C VAL A 39 4.42 -1.74 17.61
N ASP A 40 4.08 -1.39 18.84
CA ASP A 40 3.58 -0.07 19.24
C ASP A 40 4.61 0.76 20.02
N GLY A 41 5.79 0.19 20.30
CA GLY A 41 6.81 0.86 21.10
C GLY A 41 6.46 1.00 22.59
N LEU A 42 5.42 0.29 23.06
CA LEU A 42 4.99 0.27 24.45
C LEU A 42 5.36 -1.04 25.12
N VAL A 43 5.91 -0.97 26.34
CA VAL A 43 6.21 -2.16 27.13
C VAL A 43 5.04 -2.49 28.03
N GLY A 44 4.23 -3.45 27.60
CA GLY A 44 3.12 -4.02 28.37
C GLY A 44 3.36 -5.47 28.82
N PRO A 45 2.38 -6.08 29.52
CA PRO A 45 2.46 -7.48 29.96
C PRO A 45 2.75 -8.47 28.82
N LYS A 46 2.24 -8.19 27.61
CA LYS A 46 2.49 -9.02 26.42
C LYS A 46 3.96 -8.98 26.00
N THR A 47 4.56 -7.80 25.93
CA THR A 47 5.98 -7.63 25.58
C THR A 47 6.87 -8.28 26.63
N ILE A 48 6.59 -8.08 27.92
CA ILE A 48 7.35 -8.71 29.01
C ILE A 48 7.20 -10.24 28.96
N GLY A 49 5.98 -10.74 28.71
CA GLY A 49 5.72 -12.17 28.56
C GLY A 49 6.49 -12.80 27.40
N ALA A 50 6.57 -12.11 26.25
CA ALA A 50 7.36 -12.55 25.11
C ALA A 50 8.87 -12.57 25.42
N ILE A 51 9.40 -11.55 26.11
CA ILE A 51 10.81 -11.55 26.55
C ILE A 51 11.10 -12.74 27.47
N LEU A 52 10.24 -12.98 28.47
CA LEU A 52 10.37 -14.09 29.40
C LEU A 52 10.27 -15.46 28.69
N GLY A 53 9.40 -15.57 27.70
CA GLY A 53 9.26 -16.76 26.86
C GLY A 53 10.53 -17.05 26.08
N TYR A 54 11.06 -16.02 25.41
CA TYR A 54 12.31 -16.12 24.66
C TYR A 54 13.48 -16.53 25.58
N GLN A 55 13.67 -15.81 26.69
CA GLN A 55 14.76 -16.05 27.63
C GLN A 55 14.74 -17.46 28.21
N GLY A 56 13.55 -17.96 28.56
CA GLY A 56 13.37 -19.31 29.08
C GLY A 56 13.72 -20.42 28.07
N GLY A 57 13.57 -20.16 26.77
CA GLY A 57 13.90 -21.11 25.70
C GLY A 57 15.35 -21.07 25.22
N HIS A 58 16.12 -20.02 25.56
CA HIS A 58 17.45 -19.74 24.98
C HIS A 58 18.56 -19.63 26.03
N GLY A 59 18.36 -20.22 27.22
CA GLY A 59 19.39 -20.25 28.27
C GLY A 59 19.82 -18.87 28.80
N CYS A 60 18.98 -17.85 28.60
CA CYS A 60 19.22 -16.50 29.11
C CYS A 60 18.63 -16.37 30.53
N VAL A 61 19.08 -15.36 31.27
CA VAL A 61 18.45 -14.99 32.54
C VAL A 61 17.00 -14.58 32.26
N LYS A 62 16.04 -15.25 32.92
CA LYS A 62 14.60 -15.04 32.71
C LYS A 62 14.06 -13.90 33.59
N ASP A 63 14.56 -12.69 33.36
CA ASP A 63 14.25 -11.48 34.13
C ASP A 63 13.20 -10.58 33.45
N GLY A 64 12.86 -10.86 32.19
CA GLY A 64 11.91 -10.07 31.41
C GLY A 64 12.49 -8.75 30.91
N ARG A 65 13.82 -8.63 30.84
CA ARG A 65 14.55 -7.44 30.42
C ARG A 65 15.60 -7.75 29.36
N VAL A 66 15.75 -6.83 28.42
CA VAL A 66 16.73 -6.87 27.32
C VAL A 66 17.65 -5.67 27.50
N ASP A 67 18.92 -5.92 27.84
CA ASP A 67 19.92 -4.87 28.01
C ASP A 67 20.77 -4.65 26.75
N PRO A 68 21.26 -3.42 26.51
CA PRO A 68 22.23 -3.14 25.46
C PRO A 68 23.43 -4.08 25.55
N ALA A 69 23.79 -4.73 24.43
CA ALA A 69 24.86 -5.72 24.35
C ALA A 69 24.73 -6.95 25.29
N GLY A 70 23.57 -7.13 25.93
CA GLY A 70 23.29 -8.25 26.83
C GLY A 70 23.08 -9.58 26.10
N ALA A 71 23.12 -10.68 26.85
CA ALA A 71 22.96 -12.03 26.32
C ALA A 71 21.63 -12.23 25.58
N THR A 72 20.52 -11.73 26.15
CA THR A 72 19.19 -11.79 25.51
C THR A 72 19.18 -11.11 24.14
N LEU A 73 19.79 -9.93 24.02
CA LEU A 73 19.84 -9.19 22.75
C LEU A 73 20.73 -9.91 21.73
N LYS A 74 21.89 -10.41 22.15
CA LYS A 74 22.79 -11.17 21.28
C LYS A 74 22.15 -12.45 20.76
N ALA A 75 21.41 -13.15 21.62
CA ALA A 75 20.65 -14.33 21.24
C ALA A 75 19.53 -13.97 20.26
N LEU A 76 18.76 -12.90 20.52
CA LEU A 76 17.72 -12.41 19.61
C LEU A 76 18.28 -12.02 18.24
N GLN A 77 19.52 -11.53 18.19
CA GLN A 77 20.25 -11.16 16.97
C GLN A 77 21.01 -12.35 16.32
N GLY A 78 20.96 -13.54 16.94
CA GLY A 78 21.75 -14.72 16.59
C GLY A 78 21.28 -15.50 15.36
N THR A 79 20.36 -14.96 14.57
CA THR A 79 19.99 -15.48 13.25
C THR A 79 19.96 -14.33 12.27
N ASP A 80 20.87 -14.40 11.29
CA ASP A 80 21.01 -13.58 10.09
C ASP A 80 20.61 -12.08 10.18
N PRO A 81 21.56 -11.12 10.09
CA PRO A 81 21.27 -9.68 10.08
C PRO A 81 20.30 -9.23 8.96
N ASP A 82 20.06 -10.06 7.95
CA ASP A 82 19.12 -9.79 6.85
C ASP A 82 17.71 -10.37 7.08
N GLN A 83 17.51 -11.19 8.12
CA GLN A 83 16.24 -11.87 8.42
C GLN A 83 15.03 -10.92 8.57
N PRO A 84 15.15 -9.74 9.21
CA PRO A 84 14.03 -8.80 9.32
C PRO A 84 13.62 -8.19 7.96
N CYS A 85 14.58 -8.04 7.03
CA CYS A 85 14.35 -7.47 5.71
C CYS A 85 13.74 -8.48 4.73
N ARG A 86 13.83 -9.79 4.98
CA ARG A 86 13.29 -10.83 4.09
C ARG A 86 11.77 -10.79 3.91
N PRO A 87 10.92 -10.79 4.97
CA PRO A 87 9.47 -10.73 4.79
C PRO A 87 9.05 -9.42 4.10
N ILE A 88 9.80 -8.34 4.34
CA ILE A 88 9.64 -7.03 3.69
C ILE A 88 9.96 -7.11 2.20
N ALA A 89 11.15 -7.60 1.83
CA ALA A 89 11.57 -7.76 0.45
C ALA A 89 10.59 -8.64 -0.34
N ARG A 90 10.10 -9.71 0.29
CA ARG A 90 9.10 -10.61 -0.29
C ARG A 90 7.78 -9.90 -0.57
N ALA A 91 7.26 -9.12 0.38
CA ALA A 91 6.02 -8.37 0.20
C ALA A 91 6.12 -7.34 -0.94
N ILE A 92 7.27 -6.67 -1.07
CA ILE A 92 7.49 -5.69 -2.17
C ILE A 92 7.55 -6.41 -3.52
N VAL A 93 8.28 -7.54 -3.62
CA VAL A 93 8.37 -8.31 -4.86
C VAL A 93 7.00 -8.82 -5.29
N GLU A 94 6.21 -9.35 -4.36
CA GLU A 94 4.84 -9.82 -4.61
C GLU A 94 3.92 -8.67 -5.08
N LEU A 95 4.08 -7.48 -4.50
CA LEU A 95 3.35 -6.29 -4.93
C LEU A 95 3.76 -5.81 -6.32
N CYS A 96 5.06 -5.79 -6.63
CA CYS A 96 5.55 -5.46 -7.96
C CYS A 96 5.06 -6.47 -9.01
N ASP A 97 5.16 -7.78 -8.72
CA ASP A 97 4.74 -8.84 -9.63
C ASP A 97 3.22 -8.81 -9.86
N SER A 98 2.41 -8.60 -8.81
CA SER A 98 0.96 -8.46 -8.95
C SER A 98 0.55 -7.20 -9.72
N THR A 99 1.28 -6.10 -9.57
CA THR A 99 1.08 -4.87 -10.35
C THR A 99 1.45 -5.10 -11.82
N LEU A 100 2.57 -5.76 -12.07
CA LEU A 100 3.05 -6.11 -13.41
C LEU A 100 2.06 -7.01 -14.16
N ALA A 101 1.46 -7.97 -13.47
CA ALA A 101 0.47 -8.89 -14.03
C ALA A 101 -0.82 -8.17 -14.46
N ARG A 102 -1.17 -7.05 -13.82
CA ARG A 102 -2.36 -6.25 -14.14
C ARG A 102 -2.15 -5.20 -15.22
N LEU A 103 -0.89 -4.91 -15.56
CA LEU A 103 -0.58 -4.02 -16.66
C LEU A 103 -0.96 -4.70 -17.99
N PRO A 104 -1.76 -4.06 -18.86
CA PRO A 104 -2.13 -4.64 -20.14
C PRO A 104 -0.86 -4.92 -20.96
N ALA A 105 -0.81 -6.10 -21.58
CA ALA A 105 0.20 -6.41 -22.58
C ALA A 105 -0.13 -5.57 -23.82
N VAL A 106 0.51 -4.41 -23.94
CA VAL A 106 0.66 -3.61 -25.17
C VAL A 106 -0.49 -3.79 -26.18
N GLY A 107 -1.59 -3.08 -26.00
CA GLY A 107 -2.76 -3.25 -26.87
C GLY A 107 -3.97 -2.34 -26.66
N MET A 108 -3.90 -1.34 -25.77
CA MET A 108 -4.93 -0.30 -25.66
C MET A 108 -4.40 1.05 -26.14
N PRO A 109 -5.24 1.94 -26.70
CA PRO A 109 -4.86 3.25 -27.20
C PRO A 109 -4.62 4.22 -26.05
N LEU A 110 -3.62 3.94 -25.22
CA LEU A 110 -3.10 4.84 -24.22
C LEU A 110 -1.59 4.72 -24.33
N ASN A 111 -0.95 5.69 -24.99
CA ASN A 111 0.50 5.87 -25.10
C ASN A 111 1.30 4.60 -24.73
N GLN A 112 1.53 3.78 -25.75
CA GLN A 112 2.20 2.50 -25.69
C GLN A 112 3.58 2.58 -25.00
N GLN A 113 4.25 3.73 -25.11
CA GLN A 113 5.61 3.94 -24.59
C GLN A 113 5.64 4.15 -23.08
N SER A 114 4.71 4.91 -22.48
CA SER A 114 4.64 5.08 -21.02
C SER A 114 4.36 3.76 -20.31
N PHE A 115 3.45 2.94 -20.86
CA PHE A 115 3.11 1.64 -20.28
C PHE A 115 4.24 0.63 -20.39
N VAL A 116 4.88 0.55 -21.57
CA VAL A 116 6.06 -0.29 -21.75
C VAL A 116 7.17 0.17 -20.81
N GLY A 117 7.44 1.48 -20.72
CA GLY A 117 8.44 2.04 -19.83
C GLY A 117 8.20 1.70 -18.36
N LEU A 118 6.97 1.86 -17.88
CA LEU A 118 6.61 1.53 -16.50
C LEU A 118 6.66 0.04 -16.22
N ARG A 119 6.12 -0.80 -17.12
CA ARG A 119 6.18 -2.26 -17.01
C ARG A 119 7.64 -2.73 -16.92
N THR A 120 8.50 -2.15 -17.74
CA THR A 120 9.93 -2.44 -17.74
C THR A 120 10.60 -1.99 -16.44
N LYS A 121 10.27 -0.79 -15.93
CA LYS A 121 10.80 -0.32 -14.64
C LYS A 121 10.30 -1.16 -13.45
N LEU A 122 9.04 -1.58 -13.44
CA LEU A 122 8.48 -2.46 -12.41
C LEU A 122 9.09 -3.86 -12.45
N SER A 123 9.34 -4.42 -13.64
CA SER A 123 10.00 -5.73 -13.76
C SER A 123 11.48 -5.66 -13.34
N GLN A 124 12.19 -4.60 -13.71
CA GLN A 124 13.54 -4.30 -13.21
C GLN A 124 13.54 -4.11 -11.69
N THR A 125 12.48 -3.51 -11.15
CA THR A 125 12.30 -3.35 -9.71
C THR A 125 12.15 -4.73 -9.05
N ALA A 126 11.19 -5.55 -9.48
CA ALA A 126 11.01 -6.89 -8.94
C ALA A 126 12.30 -7.74 -9.01
N SER A 127 13.04 -7.67 -10.13
CA SER A 127 14.28 -8.45 -10.30
C SER A 127 15.41 -8.03 -9.37
N ALA A 128 15.63 -6.73 -9.16
CA ALA A 128 16.72 -6.27 -8.27
C ALA A 128 16.41 -6.41 -6.77
N LEU A 129 15.15 -6.63 -6.38
CA LEU A 129 14.79 -7.01 -5.00
C LEU A 129 14.83 -8.52 -4.76
N ARG A 130 14.80 -9.33 -5.83
CA ARG A 130 14.77 -10.80 -5.77
C ARG A 130 15.93 -11.44 -4.99
N PRO A 131 17.19 -10.92 -5.00
CA PRO A 131 18.28 -11.44 -4.18
C PRO A 131 18.00 -11.37 -2.67
N TYR A 132 17.27 -10.35 -2.21
CA TYR A 132 16.87 -10.20 -0.80
C TYR A 132 15.78 -11.19 -0.36
N VAL A 133 15.18 -11.92 -1.31
CA VAL A 133 14.17 -12.97 -1.07
C VAL A 133 14.80 -14.37 -1.05
N ALA A 134 15.91 -14.58 -1.76
CA ALA A 134 16.43 -15.92 -2.08
C ALA A 134 17.34 -16.57 -1.01
N VAL A 135 17.71 -15.87 0.07
CA VAL A 135 18.70 -16.37 1.05
C VAL A 135 18.13 -17.41 2.05
N GLY A 136 16.99 -18.06 1.76
CA GLY A 136 16.42 -19.06 2.67
C GLY A 136 15.32 -19.91 2.06
N SER A 137 15.66 -20.77 1.10
CA SER A 137 14.77 -21.84 0.67
C SER A 137 14.79 -22.99 1.69
N ALA A 138 14.11 -22.82 2.83
CA ALA A 138 13.67 -23.94 3.67
C ALA A 138 12.66 -23.45 4.73
N ALA A 139 11.38 -23.37 4.35
CA ALA A 139 10.23 -23.72 5.19
C ALA A 139 8.94 -23.32 4.47
N GLY A 140 8.05 -24.30 4.32
CA GLY A 140 6.84 -24.23 3.53
C GLY A 140 5.86 -23.13 3.96
N SER A 141 4.98 -22.79 3.01
CA SER A 141 3.68 -22.16 3.25
C SER A 141 3.64 -21.06 4.32
N ALA A 142 4.56 -20.10 4.27
CA ALA A 142 4.39 -18.85 4.98
C ALA A 142 3.27 -18.07 4.27
N ARG A 143 2.07 -18.08 4.84
CA ARG A 143 1.09 -17.02 4.58
C ARG A 143 1.79 -15.68 4.79
N PRO A 144 1.62 -14.68 3.92
CA PRO A 144 2.30 -13.40 4.05
C PRO A 144 1.97 -12.78 5.43
N VAL A 145 3.00 -12.67 6.29
CA VAL A 145 2.90 -12.29 7.72
C VAL A 145 2.63 -10.79 7.90
N PHE A 146 2.66 -10.02 6.83
CA PHE A 146 2.08 -8.70 6.85
C PHE A 146 0.59 -8.80 6.54
N ALA A 147 -0.26 -8.58 7.54
CA ALA A 147 -1.67 -8.23 7.36
C ALA A 147 -1.88 -6.91 6.59
N PHE A 148 -0.84 -6.38 5.92
CA PHE A 148 -0.93 -5.40 4.84
C PHE A 148 -1.31 -6.03 3.49
N ALA A 149 -1.21 -7.36 3.34
CA ALA A 149 -1.69 -8.12 2.17
C ALA A 149 -3.22 -8.07 1.99
N ALA A 150 -3.94 -7.48 2.94
CA ALA A 150 -5.34 -7.13 2.82
C ALA A 150 -5.53 -5.69 2.31
N PHE A 151 -4.69 -5.18 1.40
CA PHE A 151 -5.24 -4.22 0.44
C PHE A 151 -6.29 -4.99 -0.35
N PRO A 152 -7.56 -4.56 -0.36
CA PRO A 152 -8.59 -5.25 -1.11
C PRO A 152 -8.31 -5.04 -2.59
N VAL A 153 -7.41 -5.85 -3.13
CA VAL A 153 -7.53 -6.23 -4.52
C VAL A 153 -8.70 -7.20 -4.56
N GLY A 154 -9.91 -6.64 -4.54
CA GLY A 154 -11.12 -7.41 -4.75
C GLY A 154 -11.02 -8.19 -6.08
N PRO A 155 -11.79 -9.29 -6.23
CA PRO A 155 -11.86 -10.01 -7.48
C PRO A 155 -12.17 -9.03 -8.62
N VAL A 156 -11.34 -9.08 -9.67
CA VAL A 156 -11.53 -8.31 -10.89
C VAL A 156 -12.84 -8.79 -11.50
N LEU A 157 -13.88 -7.96 -11.41
CA LEU A 157 -15.11 -8.19 -12.15
C LEU A 157 -14.74 -8.30 -13.64
N PRO A 158 -15.31 -9.26 -14.39
CA PRO A 158 -15.03 -9.39 -15.81
C PRO A 158 -15.29 -8.06 -16.49
N LEU A 159 -14.32 -7.63 -17.31
CA LEU A 159 -14.33 -6.37 -18.06
C LEU A 159 -15.48 -6.37 -19.06
N VAL A 160 -16.70 -6.10 -18.60
CA VAL A 160 -17.85 -5.88 -19.46
C VAL A 160 -17.76 -4.45 -19.98
N GLN A 161 -17.08 -4.31 -21.13
CA GLN A 161 -17.16 -3.26 -22.16
C GLN A 161 -17.20 -1.75 -21.79
N PHE A 162 -17.24 -1.36 -20.52
CA PHE A 162 -17.06 0.01 -20.09
C PHE A 162 -15.58 0.32 -19.91
N ALA A 163 -15.01 0.78 -21.03
CA ALA A 163 -14.05 1.87 -21.18
C ALA A 163 -12.72 1.86 -20.38
N PRO A 164 -11.60 2.29 -21.01
CA PRO A 164 -10.26 2.41 -20.41
C PRO A 164 -10.22 3.11 -19.03
N ALA A 165 -11.22 3.91 -18.72
CA ALA A 165 -11.54 4.51 -17.43
C ALA A 165 -11.36 3.61 -16.20
N VAL A 166 -11.97 2.42 -16.22
CA VAL A 166 -11.99 1.52 -15.05
C VAL A 166 -10.60 0.95 -14.82
N ALA A 167 -9.92 0.62 -15.91
CA ALA A 167 -8.53 0.18 -15.88
C ALA A 167 -7.63 1.30 -15.32
N ILE A 168 -7.84 2.57 -15.70
CA ILE A 168 -7.07 3.72 -15.18
C ILE A 168 -7.26 3.86 -13.66
N VAL A 169 -8.49 3.76 -13.15
CA VAL A 169 -8.73 3.89 -11.70
C VAL A 169 -8.09 2.73 -10.93
N GLN A 170 -8.35 1.49 -11.35
CA GLN A 170 -7.77 0.30 -10.71
C GLN A 170 -6.25 0.34 -10.72
N PHE A 171 -5.67 0.83 -11.81
CA PHE A 171 -4.24 1.03 -11.95
C PHE A 171 -3.71 2.13 -11.02
N MET A 172 -4.38 3.28 -10.92
CA MET A 172 -4.04 4.34 -9.97
C MET A 172 -4.02 3.83 -8.52
N LEU A 173 -5.05 3.06 -8.14
CA LEU A 173 -5.16 2.50 -6.80
C LEU A 173 -4.04 1.49 -6.52
N ALA A 174 -3.68 0.66 -7.50
CA ALA A 174 -2.56 -0.26 -7.37
C ALA A 174 -1.21 0.47 -7.20
N LEU A 175 -0.97 1.52 -7.99
CA LEU A 175 0.23 2.36 -7.85
C LEU A 175 0.28 3.06 -6.49
N MET A 176 -0.83 3.56 -5.99
CA MET A 176 -0.91 4.17 -4.66
C MET A 176 -0.62 3.18 -3.54
N ALA A 177 -1.19 1.98 -3.62
CA ALA A 177 -0.90 0.91 -2.66
C ALA A 177 0.60 0.58 -2.66
N ALA A 178 1.24 0.53 -3.84
CA ALA A 178 2.68 0.33 -3.98
C ALA A 178 3.50 1.44 -3.33
N VAL A 179 3.14 2.71 -3.55
CA VAL A 179 3.85 3.82 -2.93
C VAL A 179 3.66 3.86 -1.41
N ILE A 180 2.44 3.61 -0.92
CA ILE A 180 2.15 3.54 0.51
C ILE A 180 2.98 2.42 1.17
N ALA A 181 3.05 1.24 0.55
CA ALA A 181 3.87 0.15 1.02
C ALA A 181 5.35 0.58 1.12
N ILE A 182 5.90 1.20 0.08
CA ILE A 182 7.29 1.69 0.09
C ILE A 182 7.52 2.74 1.19
N MET A 183 6.61 3.70 1.37
CA MET A 183 6.73 4.72 2.41
C MET A 183 6.71 4.11 3.82
N MET A 184 5.84 3.12 4.07
CA MET A 184 5.83 2.39 5.35
C MET A 184 7.16 1.66 5.58
N LEU A 185 7.72 1.08 4.53
CA LEU A 185 8.98 0.35 4.61
C LEU A 185 10.17 1.26 4.89
N GLN A 186 10.17 2.46 4.32
CA GLN A 186 11.17 3.48 4.63
C GLN A 186 11.10 3.97 6.07
N ALA A 187 9.89 4.05 6.64
CA ALA A 187 9.73 4.37 8.06
C ALA A 187 10.33 3.30 8.98
N LEU A 188 10.36 2.04 8.53
CA LEU A 188 10.95 0.92 9.28
C LEU A 188 12.46 0.81 9.10
N ALA A 189 12.99 1.19 7.94
CA ALA A 189 14.40 1.08 7.58
C ALA A 189 15.44 1.57 8.63
N PRO A 190 15.31 2.76 9.26
CA PRO A 190 16.29 3.22 10.24
C PRO A 190 16.37 2.33 11.49
N HIS A 191 15.39 1.45 11.70
CA HIS A 191 15.31 0.54 12.85
C HIS A 191 15.84 -0.87 12.55
N VAL A 192 16.24 -1.16 11.30
CA VAL A 192 16.50 -2.54 10.83
C VAL A 192 17.97 -2.78 10.42
N GLY A 193 18.88 -1.85 10.73
CA GLY A 193 20.33 -2.07 10.59
C GLY A 193 20.90 -1.74 9.20
N PRO A 194 22.19 -2.09 8.95
CA PRO A 194 22.93 -1.61 7.78
C PRO A 194 22.54 -2.26 6.45
N ALA A 195 22.02 -3.49 6.46
CA ALA A 195 21.44 -4.08 5.24
C ALA A 195 20.11 -3.43 4.87
N ALA A 196 19.33 -3.04 5.89
CA ALA A 196 18.09 -2.29 5.70
C ALA A 196 18.32 -0.89 5.14
N SER A 197 19.43 -0.23 5.48
CA SER A 197 19.74 1.09 4.92
C SER A 197 20.06 1.03 3.42
N LYS A 198 20.74 -0.03 2.95
CA LYS A 198 20.95 -0.28 1.52
C LYS A 198 19.64 -0.60 0.80
N LEU A 199 18.80 -1.45 1.39
CA LEU A 199 17.46 -1.74 0.88
C LEU A 199 16.58 -0.48 0.86
N ALA A 200 16.70 0.40 1.84
CA ALA A 200 15.94 1.64 1.94
C ALA A 200 16.36 2.68 0.91
N ALA A 201 17.67 2.82 0.65
CA ALA A 201 18.17 3.67 -0.41
C ALA A 201 17.66 3.20 -1.79
N GLU A 202 17.69 1.89 -2.02
CA GLU A 202 17.13 1.27 -3.23
C GLU A 202 15.61 1.51 -3.33
N LEU A 203 14.88 1.35 -2.22
CA LEU A 203 13.45 1.62 -2.13
C LEU A 203 13.11 3.10 -2.37
N GLU A 204 13.95 4.04 -1.93
CA GLU A 204 13.78 5.48 -2.17
C GLU A 204 13.94 5.84 -3.65
N ALA A 205 14.96 5.29 -4.32
CA ALA A 205 15.11 5.47 -5.76
C ALA A 205 13.87 4.96 -6.52
N ARG A 206 13.26 3.86 -6.04
CA ARG A 206 12.06 3.26 -6.65
C ARG A 206 10.77 3.99 -6.30
N ARG A 207 10.69 4.58 -5.11
CA ARG A 207 9.59 5.46 -4.71
C ARG A 207 9.43 6.56 -5.74
N GLN A 208 10.50 7.25 -6.11
CA GLN A 208 10.44 8.34 -7.09
C GLN A 208 9.87 7.89 -8.45
N ILE A 209 10.25 6.70 -8.91
CA ILE A 209 9.70 6.11 -10.14
C ILE A 209 8.19 5.88 -10.01
N LEU A 210 7.72 5.28 -8.92
CA LEU A 210 6.29 5.04 -8.72
C LEU A 210 5.49 6.33 -8.51
N MET A 211 6.07 7.32 -7.84
CA MET A 211 5.46 8.65 -7.62
C MET A 211 5.23 9.36 -8.95
N SER A 212 6.21 9.34 -9.85
CA SER A 212 6.08 9.94 -11.19
C SER A 212 5.03 9.22 -12.05
N ALA A 213 4.99 7.88 -12.00
CA ALA A 213 3.96 7.11 -12.67
C ALA A 213 2.56 7.40 -12.12
N LEU A 214 2.43 7.55 -10.80
CA LEU A 214 1.16 7.90 -10.19
C LEU A 214 0.72 9.32 -10.58
N ALA A 215 1.64 10.29 -10.60
CA ALA A 215 1.33 11.65 -11.03
C ALA A 215 0.79 11.67 -12.46
N GLU A 216 1.41 10.93 -13.38
CA GLU A 216 0.92 10.79 -14.76
C GLU A 216 -0.47 10.14 -14.80
N ALA A 217 -0.71 9.08 -14.02
CA ALA A 217 -2.00 8.41 -13.94
C ALA A 217 -3.09 9.34 -13.36
N MET A 218 -2.76 10.15 -12.34
CA MET A 218 -3.67 11.14 -11.76
C MET A 218 -4.09 12.22 -12.75
N VAL A 219 -3.14 12.78 -13.52
CA VAL A 219 -3.46 13.78 -14.54
C VAL A 219 -4.44 13.22 -15.57
N ARG A 220 -4.20 11.99 -16.05
CA ARG A 220 -5.10 11.33 -17.00
C ARG A 220 -6.48 11.05 -16.40
N PHE A 221 -6.54 10.69 -15.13
CA PHE A 221 -7.81 10.48 -14.45
C PHE A 221 -8.61 11.79 -14.30
N ILE A 222 -7.94 12.90 -14.01
CA ILE A 222 -8.58 14.23 -13.96
C ILE A 222 -9.13 14.62 -15.34
N ILE A 223 -8.35 14.42 -16.41
CA ILE A 223 -8.80 14.66 -17.78
C ILE A 223 -10.07 13.83 -18.08
N PHE A 224 -10.01 12.54 -17.78
CA PHE A 224 -11.14 11.63 -17.96
C PHE A 224 -12.40 12.07 -17.18
N VAL A 225 -12.25 12.48 -15.93
CA VAL A 225 -13.35 13.00 -15.10
C VAL A 225 -13.94 14.27 -15.71
N ASN A 226 -13.10 15.18 -16.20
CA ASN A 226 -13.55 16.39 -16.88
C ASN A 226 -14.29 16.09 -18.19
N ASP A 227 -13.85 15.09 -18.94
CA ASP A 227 -14.51 14.67 -20.17
C ASP A 227 -15.88 14.03 -19.91
N ILE A 228 -16.01 13.21 -18.85
CA ILE A 228 -17.32 12.76 -18.37
C ILE A 228 -18.19 13.96 -18.02
N GLN A 229 -17.67 14.91 -17.26
CA GLN A 229 -18.46 16.07 -16.82
C GLN A 229 -18.98 16.85 -18.03
N ARG A 230 -18.12 17.15 -19.00
CA ARG A 230 -18.50 17.81 -20.26
C ARG A 230 -19.50 16.99 -21.06
N ALA A 231 -19.37 15.67 -21.07
CA ALA A 231 -20.30 14.78 -21.76
C ALA A 231 -21.69 14.79 -21.09
N LEU A 232 -21.76 14.75 -19.75
CA LEU A 232 -22.99 14.89 -18.99
C LEU A 232 -23.62 16.28 -19.16
N GLU A 233 -22.81 17.34 -19.19
CA GLU A 233 -23.27 18.70 -19.45
C GLU A 233 -23.85 18.86 -20.86
N ARG A 234 -23.22 18.29 -21.89
CA ARG A 234 -23.78 18.25 -23.26
C ARG A 234 -25.08 17.47 -23.36
N CYS A 235 -25.25 16.50 -22.48
CA CYS A 235 -26.46 15.68 -22.38
C CYS A 235 -27.63 16.46 -21.76
N ARG A 236 -27.35 17.44 -20.89
CA ARG A 236 -28.33 18.21 -20.10
C ARG A 236 -29.27 19.13 -20.91
N PRO A 237 -28.83 19.87 -21.94
CA PRO A 237 -29.67 20.81 -22.68
C PRO A 237 -30.40 20.20 -23.88
N GLN A 238 -30.18 18.93 -24.23
CA GLN A 238 -30.98 18.30 -25.28
C GLN A 238 -32.42 18.19 -24.77
N GLY A 239 -33.35 18.94 -25.38
CA GLY A 239 -34.72 19.21 -24.94
C GLY A 239 -35.65 18.01 -24.67
N ASN A 240 -35.12 16.80 -24.61
CA ASN A 240 -35.79 15.56 -24.23
C ASN A 240 -35.74 15.27 -22.71
N LEU A 241 -34.93 16.01 -21.94
CA LEU A 241 -34.81 15.84 -20.48
C LEU A 241 -36.07 16.25 -19.71
N ASN A 242 -36.83 17.21 -20.24
CA ASN A 242 -38.12 17.63 -19.63
C ASN A 242 -39.21 16.55 -19.74
N ASN A 243 -39.05 15.58 -20.64
CA ASN A 243 -40.05 14.55 -20.90
C ASN A 243 -39.75 13.21 -20.19
N ASN A 244 -38.56 13.05 -19.59
CA ASN A 244 -38.18 11.82 -18.90
C ASN A 244 -37.61 12.11 -17.49
N PRO A 245 -38.45 12.05 -16.43
CA PRO A 245 -38.01 12.29 -15.04
C PRO A 245 -37.04 11.22 -14.51
N GLU A 246 -36.94 10.06 -15.17
CA GLU A 246 -35.94 9.04 -14.80
C GLU A 246 -34.55 9.41 -15.28
N CYS A 247 -34.43 10.00 -16.48
CA CYS A 247 -33.16 10.49 -17.01
C CYS A 247 -32.61 11.63 -16.15
N ALA A 248 -33.46 12.58 -15.74
CA ALA A 248 -33.07 13.67 -14.85
C ALA A 248 -32.50 13.15 -13.51
N ARG A 249 -33.16 12.14 -12.90
CA ARG A 249 -32.70 11.50 -11.66
C ARG A 249 -31.37 10.76 -11.84
N ALA A 250 -31.19 10.03 -12.95
CA ALA A 250 -29.94 9.33 -13.25
C ALA A 250 -28.77 10.32 -13.42
N LEU A 251 -28.99 11.43 -14.13
CA LEU A 251 -27.98 12.48 -14.32
C LEU A 251 -27.61 13.16 -13.00
N GLU A 252 -28.58 13.50 -12.15
CA GLU A 252 -28.31 14.09 -10.85
C GLU A 252 -27.51 13.15 -9.94
N LYS A 253 -27.86 11.85 -9.96
CA LYS A 253 -27.13 10.81 -9.23
C LYS A 253 -25.68 10.70 -9.71
N ALA A 254 -25.44 10.64 -11.03
CA ALA A 254 -24.10 10.59 -11.59
C ALA A 254 -23.27 11.84 -11.23
N ALA A 255 -23.85 13.04 -11.33
CA ALA A 255 -23.19 14.29 -10.95
C ALA A 255 -22.82 14.33 -9.46
N ARG A 256 -23.69 13.79 -8.59
CA ARG A 256 -23.44 13.69 -7.14
C ARG A 256 -22.25 12.77 -6.84
N ILE A 257 -22.20 11.60 -7.49
CA ILE A 257 -21.08 10.65 -7.33
C ILE A 257 -19.78 11.30 -7.85
N LEU A 258 -19.82 12.03 -8.98
CA LEU A 258 -18.65 12.71 -9.54
C LEU A 258 -18.05 13.71 -8.57
N LYS A 259 -18.93 14.52 -7.95
CA LYS A 259 -18.52 15.53 -6.97
C LYS A 259 -17.88 14.89 -5.73
N ASN A 260 -18.45 13.80 -5.23
CA ASN A 260 -17.88 13.05 -4.11
C ASN A 260 -16.50 12.46 -4.45
N LEU A 261 -16.34 11.94 -5.67
CA LEU A 261 -15.09 11.38 -6.13
C LEU A 261 -14.01 12.46 -6.26
N LEU A 262 -14.32 13.60 -6.87
CA LEU A 262 -13.40 14.76 -6.95
C LEU A 262 -12.98 15.27 -5.57
N PHE A 263 -13.92 15.38 -4.63
CA PHE A 263 -13.63 15.80 -3.26
C PHE A 263 -12.63 14.86 -2.57
N LYS A 264 -12.82 13.55 -2.72
CA LYS A 264 -11.90 12.55 -2.15
C LYS A 264 -10.54 12.54 -2.85
N LEU A 265 -10.47 12.76 -4.15
CA LEU A 265 -9.19 12.92 -4.86
C LEU A 265 -8.38 14.11 -4.31
N GLU A 266 -9.04 15.24 -4.03
CA GLU A 266 -8.34 16.40 -3.47
C GLU A 266 -7.84 16.13 -2.05
N ALA A 267 -8.63 15.42 -1.23
CA ALA A 267 -8.19 14.97 0.10
C ALA A 267 -7.00 14.01 0.02
N LEU A 268 -6.99 13.11 -0.97
CA LEU A 268 -5.87 12.21 -1.22
C LEU A 268 -4.62 12.98 -1.65
N LYS A 269 -4.76 13.95 -2.55
CA LYS A 269 -3.68 14.83 -2.99
C LYS A 269 -3.10 15.64 -1.84
N PHE A 270 -3.93 16.09 -0.90
CA PHE A 270 -3.48 16.76 0.32
C PHE A 270 -2.60 15.83 1.18
N LEU A 271 -3.06 14.59 1.45
CA LEU A 271 -2.27 13.59 2.17
C LEU A 271 -0.93 13.29 1.48
N TRP A 272 -0.96 13.24 0.15
CA TRP A 272 0.22 13.00 -0.66
C TRP A 272 1.25 14.14 -0.59
N ASN A 273 0.79 15.37 -0.72
CA ASN A 273 1.65 16.55 -0.62
C ASN A 273 2.27 16.69 0.78
N LYS A 274 1.54 16.29 1.83
CA LYS A 274 2.06 16.22 3.19
C LYS A 274 3.26 15.27 3.30
N GLY A 275 3.18 14.10 2.68
CA GLY A 275 4.28 13.12 2.65
C GLY A 275 5.44 13.52 1.72
N ALA A 276 5.20 14.34 0.70
CA ALA A 276 6.25 14.84 -0.19
C ALA A 276 7.22 15.83 0.48
N GLY A 277 6.79 16.50 1.55
CA GLY A 277 7.61 17.45 2.31
C GLY A 277 8.73 16.84 3.19
N GLY A 278 9.08 15.57 2.98
CA GLY A 278 10.16 14.88 3.70
C GLY A 278 9.84 14.47 5.14
N THR A 279 8.65 14.80 5.65
CA THR A 279 8.17 14.26 6.93
C THR A 279 7.59 12.87 6.71
N VAL A 280 8.13 11.88 7.43
CA VAL A 280 7.60 10.51 7.40
C VAL A 280 6.14 10.56 7.87
N PRO A 281 5.17 10.14 7.04
CA PRO A 281 3.75 10.14 7.44
C PRO A 281 3.54 9.30 8.69
N ASN A 282 2.69 9.76 9.61
CA ASN A 282 2.36 8.96 10.80
C ASN A 282 1.44 7.79 10.41
N ILE A 283 1.40 6.73 11.23
CA ILE A 283 0.50 5.56 11.09
C ILE A 283 -0.97 6.01 10.88
N ALA A 284 -1.39 7.09 11.53
CA ALA A 284 -2.72 7.66 11.33
C ALA A 284 -2.94 8.16 9.89
N ASP A 285 -1.95 8.83 9.29
CA ASP A 285 -2.03 9.31 7.90
C ASP A 285 -2.16 8.14 6.92
N PHE A 286 -1.46 7.03 7.19
CA PHE A 286 -1.56 5.82 6.39
C PHE A 286 -2.92 5.14 6.50
N ARG A 287 -3.50 5.06 7.70
CA ARG A 287 -4.85 4.50 7.90
C ARG A 287 -5.89 5.33 7.15
N ASN A 288 -5.79 6.65 7.23
CA ASN A 288 -6.65 7.58 6.52
C ASN A 288 -6.50 7.43 5.00
N ALA A 289 -5.26 7.35 4.49
CA ALA A 289 -4.99 7.16 3.07
C ALA A 289 -5.58 5.83 2.55
N ARG A 290 -5.43 4.74 3.31
CA ARG A 290 -6.02 3.44 2.97
C ARG A 290 -7.55 3.51 2.92
N GLN A 291 -8.17 4.09 3.94
CA GLN A 291 -9.62 4.24 3.96
C GLN A 291 -10.11 5.07 2.76
N LEU A 292 -9.40 6.16 2.43
CA LEU A 292 -9.71 6.99 1.27
C LEU A 292 -9.63 6.23 -0.06
N VAL A 293 -8.66 5.32 -0.17
CA VAL A 293 -8.51 4.41 -1.32
C VAL A 293 -9.70 3.47 -1.46
N GLU A 294 -10.10 2.83 -0.37
CA GLU A 294 -11.25 1.92 -0.34
C GLU A 294 -12.55 2.66 -0.72
N GLU A 295 -12.73 3.88 -0.21
CA GLU A 295 -13.88 4.73 -0.54
C GLU A 295 -13.85 5.22 -2.00
N LEU A 296 -12.69 5.58 -2.54
CA LEU A 296 -12.53 5.96 -3.95
C LEU A 296 -12.85 4.78 -4.88
N GLN A 297 -12.46 3.56 -4.51
CA GLN A 297 -12.77 2.35 -5.28
C GLN A 297 -14.27 2.06 -5.31
N ALA A 298 -14.95 2.23 -4.17
CA ALA A 298 -16.39 2.10 -4.08
C ALA A 298 -17.10 3.14 -4.97
N LEU A 299 -16.71 4.42 -4.87
CA LEU A 299 -17.29 5.50 -5.69
C LEU A 299 -17.03 5.31 -7.19
N ALA A 300 -15.86 4.81 -7.58
CA ALA A 300 -15.55 4.54 -8.98
C ALA A 300 -16.45 3.43 -9.55
N THR A 301 -16.76 2.42 -8.75
CA THR A 301 -17.69 1.34 -9.13
C THR A 301 -19.12 1.87 -9.20
N GLU A 302 -19.53 2.70 -8.25
CA GLU A 302 -20.85 3.34 -8.25
C GLU A 302 -21.02 4.29 -9.45
N MET A 303 -19.96 5.02 -9.81
CA MET A 303 -19.94 5.88 -10.99
C MET A 303 -20.17 5.08 -12.28
N GLN A 304 -19.54 3.91 -12.43
CA GLN A 304 -19.75 3.06 -13.60
C GLN A 304 -21.22 2.66 -13.75
N ALA A 305 -21.83 2.23 -12.64
CA ALA A 305 -23.25 1.88 -12.62
C ALA A 305 -24.13 3.10 -12.97
N ALA A 306 -23.82 4.28 -12.42
CA ALA A 306 -24.56 5.51 -12.69
C ALA A 306 -24.42 5.97 -14.15
N VAL A 307 -23.23 5.89 -14.75
CA VAL A 307 -23.02 6.23 -16.16
C VAL A 307 -23.77 5.26 -17.08
N ALA A 308 -23.72 3.95 -16.80
CA ALA A 308 -24.49 2.96 -17.55
C ALA A 308 -26.00 3.23 -17.47
N GLU A 309 -26.49 3.62 -16.29
CA GLU A 309 -27.88 4.03 -16.08
C GLU A 309 -28.25 5.29 -16.90
N VAL A 310 -27.36 6.30 -16.95
CA VAL A 310 -27.55 7.50 -17.78
C VAL A 310 -27.60 7.13 -19.27
N ILE A 311 -26.70 6.29 -19.77
CA ILE A 311 -26.70 5.86 -21.18
C ILE A 311 -28.02 5.16 -21.52
N GLY A 312 -28.44 4.22 -20.67
CA GLY A 312 -29.65 3.44 -20.89
C GLY A 312 -30.93 4.27 -20.85
N ARG A 313 -31.06 5.18 -19.87
CA ARG A 313 -32.29 5.96 -19.67
C ARG A 313 -32.37 7.24 -20.51
N CYS A 314 -31.24 7.89 -20.76
CA CYS A 314 -31.20 9.18 -21.47
C CYS A 314 -30.97 9.05 -22.98
N LYS A 315 -30.67 7.86 -23.50
CA LYS A 315 -30.30 7.62 -24.92
C LYS A 315 -29.22 8.58 -25.43
N CYS A 316 -28.33 8.98 -24.54
CA CYS A 316 -27.31 9.98 -24.81
C CYS A 316 -26.08 9.29 -25.36
N ASN A 317 -25.57 9.78 -26.50
CA ASN A 317 -24.33 9.24 -27.06
C ASN A 317 -23.14 9.85 -26.32
N LEU A 318 -22.76 9.22 -25.21
CA LEU A 318 -21.58 9.55 -24.42
C LEU A 318 -20.33 9.04 -25.14
N LEU A 319 -19.97 9.69 -26.26
CA LEU A 319 -18.66 9.50 -26.88
C LEU A 319 -17.60 10.13 -25.98
N ILE A 320 -16.95 9.28 -25.18
CA ILE A 320 -15.76 9.61 -24.41
C ILE A 320 -14.57 9.45 -25.37
N THR A 321 -13.98 10.56 -25.78
CA THR A 321 -12.75 10.60 -26.59
C THR A 321 -11.51 10.37 -25.74
#